data_AF-A0A8B6GK29-F1
#
_entry.id   AF-A0A8B6GK29-F1
#
_cell.length_a   1.000
_cell.length_b   1.000
_cell.length_c   1.000
_cell.angle_alpha   90.00
_cell.angle_beta   90.00
_cell.angle_gamma   90.00
#
_symmetry.space_group_name_H-M   'P 1'
#
loop_
_entity.id
_entity.type
_entity.pdbx_description
1 polymer ?
#
loop_
_entity_poly.entity_id
_entity_poly.type
_entity_poly.pdbx_seq_one_letter_code
_entity_poly.pdbx_strand_id
1 'polypeptide(L)'
;MCLFHQIRGDKITKETEQGNKKLVEINKTLDQLKSGVLHLFGAIDCDPSSIKDMLGSEKGVTNKNIMKYMGIIEGKTMDYLQKHEYNEMKKNPPPPEKKDKKGEPTTPSTQMTKVTEPPPISINPPSAADDEELEIPEEQTELRPLTHEELKLIAQRNIGKRVNTLAVPSPTKAAKSPRAT
;
A
#
# COMPACT_ATOMS: atom_id res chain seq x y z
N MET A 1 -30.67 13.49 -36.14
CA MET A 1 -29.53 12.78 -35.51
C MET A 1 -28.44 13.70 -34.96
N CYS A 2 -28.15 14.87 -35.55
CA CYS A 2 -27.13 15.81 -35.03
C CYS A 2 -27.41 16.37 -33.62
N LEU A 3 -28.68 16.68 -33.29
CA LEU A 3 -29.04 17.28 -32.01
C LEU A 3 -28.76 16.37 -30.79
N PHE A 4 -28.98 15.06 -30.92
CA PHE A 4 -28.66 14.09 -29.86
C PHE A 4 -27.14 13.94 -29.66
N HIS A 5 -26.36 13.99 -30.74
CA HIS A 5 -24.90 13.98 -30.65
C HIS A 5 -24.36 15.27 -30.04
N GLN A 6 -24.96 16.42 -30.35
CA GLN A 6 -24.62 17.72 -29.76
C GLN A 6 -24.89 17.71 -28.24
N ILE A 7 -26.08 17.30 -27.81
CA ILE A 7 -26.44 17.24 -26.38
C ILE A 7 -25.55 16.27 -25.61
N ARG A 8 -25.22 15.11 -26.21
CA ARG A 8 -24.30 14.14 -25.59
C ARG A 8 -22.88 14.70 -25.49
N GLY A 9 -22.41 15.41 -26.52
CA GLY A 9 -21.12 16.12 -26.49
C GLY A 9 -21.08 17.18 -25.40
N ASP A 10 -22.11 18.03 -25.32
CA ASP A 10 -22.21 19.11 -24.33
C ASP A 10 -22.30 18.59 -22.88
N LYS A 11 -22.87 17.39 -22.67
CA LYS A 11 -22.88 16.73 -21.36
C LYS A 11 -21.50 16.23 -20.97
N ILE A 12 -20.80 15.57 -21.90
CA ILE A 12 -19.44 15.05 -21.67
C ILE A 12 -18.45 16.19 -21.39
N THR A 13 -18.53 17.30 -22.13
CA THR A 13 -17.66 18.46 -21.89
C THR A 13 -17.91 19.11 -20.53
N LYS A 14 -19.17 19.24 -20.11
CA LYS A 14 -19.52 19.74 -18.76
C LYS A 14 -19.00 18.85 -17.64
N GLU A 15 -19.15 17.54 -17.76
CA GLU A 15 -18.65 16.59 -16.77
C GLU A 15 -17.11 16.62 -16.70
N THR A 16 -16.43 16.73 -17.86
CA THR A 16 -14.97 16.88 -17.95
C THR A 16 -14.49 18.20 -17.33
N GLU A 17 -15.19 19.30 -17.59
CA GLU A 17 -14.84 20.61 -17.01
C GLU A 17 -15.02 20.62 -15.48
N GLN A 18 -16.09 19.99 -14.98
CA GLN A 18 -16.28 19.81 -13.53
C GLN A 18 -15.19 18.93 -12.91
N GLY A 19 -14.80 17.85 -13.57
CA GLY A 19 -13.67 17.01 -13.15
C GLY A 19 -12.37 17.79 -13.08
N ASN A 20 -12.06 18.57 -14.12
CA ASN A 20 -10.87 19.41 -14.18
C ASN A 20 -10.85 20.47 -13.07
N LYS A 21 -11.98 21.14 -12.79
CA LYS A 21 -12.09 22.10 -11.69
C LYS A 21 -11.74 21.46 -10.34
N LYS A 22 -12.30 20.28 -10.06
CA LYS A 22 -12.01 19.52 -8.83
C LYS A 22 -10.53 19.14 -8.73
N LEU A 23 -9.92 18.69 -9.84
CA LEU A 23 -8.50 18.36 -9.85
C LEU A 23 -7.61 19.57 -9.58
N VAL A 24 -7.96 20.75 -10.10
CA VAL A 24 -7.23 22.00 -9.82
C VAL A 24 -7.31 22.35 -8.33
N GLU A 25 -8.49 22.24 -7.72
CA GLU A 25 -8.68 22.50 -6.29
C GLU A 25 -7.88 21.53 -5.40
N ILE A 26 -7.91 20.23 -5.73
CA ILE A 26 -7.14 19.21 -5.02
C ILE A 26 -5.64 19.48 -5.12
N ASN A 27 -5.13 19.78 -6.32
CA ASN A 27 -3.71 20.07 -6.51
C ASN A 27 -3.27 21.33 -5.75
N LYS A 28 -4.10 22.38 -5.76
CA LYS A 28 -3.84 23.60 -4.97
C LYS A 28 -3.71 23.27 -3.48
N THR A 29 -4.59 22.42 -2.96
CA THR A 29 -4.56 22.01 -1.55
C THR A 29 -3.31 21.18 -1.25
N LEU A 30 -2.93 20.27 -2.14
CA LEU A 30 -1.69 19.49 -2.01
C LEU A 30 -0.44 20.38 -2.04
N ASP A 31 -0.40 21.41 -2.87
CA ASP A 31 0.74 22.33 -2.93
C ASP A 31 0.87 23.17 -1.66
N GLN A 32 -0.24 23.64 -1.11
CA GLN A 32 -0.26 24.29 0.20
C GLN A 32 0.25 23.34 1.30
N LEU A 33 -0.18 22.08 1.29
CA LEU A 33 0.27 21.08 2.24
C LEU A 33 1.78 20.82 2.12
N LYS A 34 2.32 20.64 0.92
CA LYS A 34 3.77 20.48 0.70
C LYS A 34 4.56 21.66 1.25
N SER A 35 4.10 22.88 0.98
CA SER A 35 4.75 24.09 1.47
C SER A 35 4.71 24.18 2.99
N GLY A 36 3.56 23.84 3.61
CA GLY A 36 3.42 23.82 5.07
C GLY A 36 4.34 22.80 5.73
N VAL A 37 4.45 21.60 5.14
CA VAL A 37 5.37 20.55 5.60
C VAL A 37 6.82 21.00 5.51
N LEU A 38 7.22 21.58 4.37
CA LEU A 38 8.59 22.06 4.20
C LEU A 38 8.94 23.17 5.19
N HIS A 39 8.01 24.09 5.44
CA HIS A 39 8.17 25.14 6.44
C HIS A 39 8.33 24.56 7.86
N LEU A 40 7.45 23.63 8.25
CA LEU A 40 7.51 22.98 9.56
C LEU A 40 8.80 22.17 9.76
N PHE A 41 9.25 21.49 8.71
CA PHE A 41 10.51 20.75 8.71
C PHE A 41 11.71 21.66 8.98
N GLY A 42 11.71 22.87 8.42
CA GLY A 42 12.71 23.90 8.73
C GLY A 42 12.55 24.49 10.14
N ALA A 43 11.31 24.76 10.57
CA ALA A 43 11.05 25.39 11.88
C ALA A 43 11.45 24.53 13.09
N ILE A 44 11.41 23.20 12.95
CA ILE A 44 11.78 22.24 14.01
C ILE A 44 13.24 21.77 13.84
N ASP A 45 14.00 22.40 12.94
CA ASP A 45 15.39 22.05 12.62
C ASP A 45 15.56 20.56 12.29
N CYS A 46 14.62 19.96 11.55
CA CYS A 46 14.73 18.56 11.14
C CYS A 46 15.88 18.36 10.15
N ASP A 47 16.62 17.25 10.28
CA ASP A 47 17.75 16.94 9.38
C ASP A 47 17.24 16.39 8.05
N PRO A 48 17.46 17.08 6.91
CA PRO A 48 17.03 16.62 5.59
C PRO A 48 17.84 15.42 5.10
N SER A 49 18.99 15.12 5.71
CA SER A 49 19.88 14.01 5.30
C SER A 49 19.21 12.66 5.47
N SER A 50 18.48 12.46 6.58
CA SER A 50 17.72 11.23 6.86
C SER A 50 16.74 10.86 5.74
N ILE A 51 16.10 11.87 5.14
CA ILE A 51 15.17 11.67 4.03
C ILE A 51 15.91 11.46 2.71
N LYS A 52 16.98 12.22 2.49
CA LYS A 52 17.80 12.14 1.28
C LYS A 52 18.43 10.75 1.10
N ASP A 53 18.85 10.14 2.20
CA ASP A 53 19.44 8.79 2.21
C ASP A 53 18.39 7.71 1.93
N MET A 54 17.16 7.88 2.44
CA MET A 54 16.06 6.94 2.18
C MET A 54 15.44 7.06 0.78
N LEU A 55 15.32 8.27 0.24
CA LEU A 55 14.60 8.52 -1.02
C LEU A 55 15.50 8.63 -2.24
N GLY A 56 16.81 8.79 -2.05
CA GLY A 56 17.78 8.85 -3.15
C GLY A 56 17.52 10.02 -4.12
N SER A 57 18.23 11.13 -3.94
CA SER A 57 18.31 12.24 -4.91
C SER A 57 17.04 13.07 -5.18
N GLU A 58 15.84 12.66 -4.76
CA GLU A 58 14.64 13.50 -4.88
C GLU A 58 14.76 14.74 -3.98
N LYS A 59 14.92 15.92 -4.58
CA LYS A 59 14.97 17.20 -3.87
C LYS A 59 13.55 17.65 -3.53
N GLY A 60 13.25 17.71 -2.23
CA GLY A 60 12.07 18.39 -1.69
C GLY A 60 10.86 17.51 -1.42
N VAL A 61 9.78 18.14 -0.96
CA VAL A 61 8.53 17.46 -0.59
C VAL A 61 7.68 17.21 -1.84
N THR A 62 7.42 15.95 -2.14
CA THR A 62 6.56 15.47 -3.22
C THR A 62 5.33 14.76 -2.65
N ASN A 63 4.31 14.52 -3.47
CA ASN A 63 3.11 13.78 -3.04
C ASN A 63 3.43 12.38 -2.49
N LYS A 64 4.51 11.75 -2.96
CA LYS A 64 4.90 10.39 -2.56
C LYS A 64 5.61 10.37 -1.21
N ASN A 65 6.34 11.44 -0.89
CA ASN A 65 7.20 11.49 0.27
C ASN A 65 6.64 12.35 1.43
N ILE A 66 5.55 13.09 1.21
CA ILE A 66 5.00 14.01 2.21
C ILE A 66 4.70 13.34 3.56
N MET A 67 4.20 12.10 3.53
CA MET A 67 3.94 11.31 4.73
C MET A 67 5.23 10.93 5.49
N LYS A 68 6.36 10.78 4.78
CA LYS A 68 7.66 10.46 5.40
C LYS A 68 8.24 11.68 6.09
N TYR A 69 8.14 12.86 5.45
CA TYR A 69 8.46 14.13 6.09
C TYR A 69 7.65 14.34 7.38
N MET A 70 6.34 14.07 7.35
CA MET A 70 5.47 14.18 8.53
C MET A 70 5.88 13.23 9.66
N GLY A 71 6.20 11.97 9.36
CA GLY A 71 6.65 11.01 10.40
C GLY A 71 7.95 11.45 11.08
N ILE A 72 8.88 12.07 10.35
CA ILE A 72 10.13 12.59 10.94
C ILE A 72 9.86 13.82 11.81
N ILE A 73 8.98 14.72 11.36
CA ILE A 73 8.53 15.86 12.15
C ILE A 73 7.90 15.39 13.47
N GLU A 74 7.03 14.39 13.41
CA GLU A 74 6.39 13.80 14.59
C GLU A 74 7.43 13.24 15.57
N GLY A 75 8.36 12.42 15.08
CA GLY A 75 9.42 11.84 15.90
C GLY A 75 10.29 12.91 16.58
N LYS A 76 10.66 13.97 15.84
CA LYS A 76 11.47 15.06 16.41
C LYS A 76 10.69 15.90 17.42
N THR A 77 9.40 16.15 17.17
CA THR A 77 8.52 16.87 18.10
C THR A 77 8.34 16.09 19.40
N MET A 78 8.22 14.76 19.33
CA MET A 78 8.13 13.90 20.50
C MET A 78 9.39 13.98 21.38
N ASP A 79 10.58 13.96 20.76
CA ASP A 79 11.86 14.14 21.47
C ASP A 79 11.95 15.50 22.19
N TYR A 80 11.51 16.58 21.54
CA TYR A 80 11.43 17.90 22.17
C TYR A 80 10.47 17.90 23.37
N LEU A 81 9.29 17.28 23.23
CA LEU A 81 8.31 17.21 24.31
C LEU A 81 8.86 16.44 25.53
N GLN A 82 9.54 15.32 25.30
CA GLN A 82 10.14 14.52 26.36
C GLN A 82 11.25 15.29 27.10
N LYS A 83 12.10 16.01 26.37
CA LYS A 83 13.13 16.88 26.97
C LYS A 83 12.52 18.02 27.77
N HIS A 84 11.44 18.62 27.27
CA HIS A 84 10.71 19.66 27.98
C HIS A 84 10.15 19.12 29.29
N GLU A 85 9.43 18.00 29.25
CA GLU A 85 8.87 17.37 30.46
C GLU A 85 9.96 17.01 31.48
N TYR A 86 11.08 16.42 31.04
CA TYR A 86 12.21 16.14 31.91
C TYR A 86 12.78 17.39 32.59
N ASN A 87 12.89 18.50 31.86
CA ASN A 87 13.35 19.77 32.42
C ASN A 87 12.33 20.35 33.41
N GLU A 88 11.04 20.24 33.14
CA GLU A 88 10.00 20.69 34.05
C GLU A 88 9.98 19.87 35.34
N MET A 89 10.15 18.54 35.26
CA MET A 89 10.32 17.68 36.43
C MET A 89 11.58 18.02 37.25
N LYS A 90 12.65 18.49 36.61
CA LYS A 90 13.84 18.96 37.34
C LYS A 90 13.62 20.26 38.08
N LYS A 91 12.88 21.21 37.49
CA LYS A 91 12.58 22.51 38.11
C LYS A 91 11.54 22.38 39.21
N ASN A 92 10.52 21.56 38.97
CA ASN A 92 9.42 21.29 39.87
C ASN A 92 9.39 19.78 40.14
N PRO A 93 10.27 19.27 41.02
CA PRO A 93 10.27 17.86 41.35
C PRO A 93 8.89 17.47 41.89
N PRO A 94 8.33 16.35 41.42
CA PRO A 94 7.07 15.86 41.96
C PRO A 94 7.22 15.67 43.47
N PRO A 95 6.15 15.91 44.26
CA PRO A 95 6.17 15.64 45.68
C PRO A 95 6.71 14.24 45.94
N PRO A 96 7.54 14.04 46.98
CA PRO A 96 8.06 12.71 47.29
C PRO A 96 6.88 11.75 47.36
N GLU A 97 6.97 10.68 46.57
CA GLU A 97 5.96 9.64 46.55
C GLU A 97 5.69 9.21 47.99
N LYS A 98 4.42 9.28 48.40
CA LYS A 98 4.02 8.69 49.67
C LYS A 98 4.31 7.21 49.53
N LYS A 99 5.39 6.74 50.16
CA LYS A 99 5.72 5.32 50.24
C LYS A 99 4.50 4.61 50.81
N ASP A 100 3.81 3.82 49.99
CA ASP A 100 2.90 2.84 50.54
C ASP A 100 3.70 1.89 51.42
N LYS A 101 3.06 1.40 52.49
CA LYS A 101 3.65 0.61 53.58
C LYS A 101 4.28 -0.73 53.16
N LYS A 102 4.51 -0.97 51.86
CA LYS A 102 5.10 -2.18 51.28
C LYS A 102 6.42 -1.98 50.55
N GLY A 103 6.98 -0.77 50.50
CA GLY A 103 8.39 -0.59 50.09
C GLY A 103 8.72 -0.89 48.63
N GLU A 104 7.74 -0.91 47.74
CA GLU A 104 8.01 -0.92 46.30
C GLU A 104 8.19 0.52 45.80
N PRO A 105 9.26 0.81 45.03
CA PRO A 105 9.43 2.11 44.40
C PRO A 105 8.31 2.27 43.36
N THR A 106 7.45 3.26 43.58
CA THR A 106 6.53 3.66 42.51
C THR A 106 7.43 4.39 41.51
N THR A 107 7.42 3.97 40.25
CA THR A 107 8.07 4.78 39.21
C THR A 107 7.20 6.01 39.03
N PRO A 108 7.75 7.24 39.00
CA PRO A 108 6.96 8.40 38.67
C PRO A 108 6.44 8.17 37.26
N SER A 109 5.15 7.88 37.18
CA SER A 109 4.42 7.76 35.94
C SER A 109 4.46 9.14 35.30
N THR A 110 5.49 9.40 34.50
CA THR A 110 5.46 10.38 33.42
C THR A 110 4.08 10.21 32.81
N GLN A 111 3.22 11.21 32.97
CA GLN A 111 1.91 11.23 32.33
C GLN A 111 2.18 11.54 30.86
N MET A 112 2.91 10.65 30.19
CA MET A 112 2.52 10.29 28.84
C MET A 112 1.05 9.97 29.01
N THR A 113 0.18 10.77 28.39
CA THR A 113 -1.16 10.33 28.03
C THR A 113 -1.00 8.87 27.73
N LYS A 114 -1.61 8.01 28.56
CA LYS A 114 -1.68 6.58 28.31
C LYS A 114 -2.23 6.54 26.90
N VAL A 115 -1.35 6.44 25.90
CA VAL A 115 -1.67 5.87 24.61
C VAL A 115 -2.14 4.54 25.11
N THR A 116 -3.46 4.39 25.21
CA THR A 116 -4.09 3.12 25.47
C THR A 116 -3.36 2.22 24.52
N GLU A 117 -2.44 1.44 25.07
CA GLU A 117 -1.66 0.48 24.32
C GLU A 117 -2.76 -0.27 23.59
N PRO A 118 -2.87 -0.12 22.25
CA PRO A 118 -3.96 -0.75 21.54
C PRO A 118 -3.90 -2.21 22.00
N PRO A 119 -5.02 -2.77 22.49
CA PRO A 119 -5.02 -4.11 23.07
C PRO A 119 -4.21 -4.99 22.13
N PRO A 120 -3.27 -5.82 22.64
CA PRO A 120 -2.32 -6.54 21.82
C PRO A 120 -3.09 -7.12 20.66
N ILE A 121 -2.84 -6.58 19.46
CA ILE A 121 -3.60 -6.95 18.28
C ILE A 121 -3.15 -8.38 18.03
N SER A 122 -3.94 -9.33 18.53
CA SER A 122 -3.83 -10.71 18.12
C SER A 122 -4.21 -10.68 16.65
N ILE A 123 -3.19 -10.56 15.81
CA ILE A 123 -3.33 -10.80 14.38
C ILE A 123 -3.58 -12.31 14.29
N ASN A 124 -4.83 -12.69 14.53
CA ASN A 124 -5.30 -13.99 14.12
C ASN A 124 -5.21 -13.94 12.61
N PRO A 125 -4.32 -14.73 11.99
CA PRO A 125 -4.39 -14.87 10.55
C PRO A 125 -5.84 -15.29 10.24
N PRO A 126 -6.46 -14.73 9.19
CA PRO A 126 -7.77 -15.18 8.78
C PRO A 126 -7.69 -16.70 8.67
N SER A 127 -8.58 -17.38 9.40
CA SER A 127 -8.68 -18.82 9.31
C SER A 127 -8.87 -19.13 7.84
N ALA A 128 -7.96 -19.92 7.25
CA ALA A 128 -8.17 -20.52 5.94
C ALA A 128 -9.23 -21.63 6.07
N ALA A 129 -10.38 -21.27 6.63
CA ALA A 129 -11.54 -22.12 6.80
C ALA A 129 -12.46 -21.82 5.64
N ASP A 130 -12.45 -22.80 4.73
CA ASP A 130 -13.39 -23.12 3.68
C ASP A 130 -13.72 -22.05 2.65
N ASP A 131 -13.69 -22.51 1.41
CA ASP A 131 -14.11 -21.86 0.18
C ASP A 131 -15.53 -21.27 0.31
N GLU A 132 -15.65 -20.08 0.88
CA GLU A 132 -16.69 -19.16 0.45
C GLU A 132 -16.26 -18.71 -0.95
N GLU A 133 -16.92 -19.29 -1.95
CA GLU A 133 -16.86 -18.90 -3.36
C GLU A 133 -17.30 -17.43 -3.48
N LEU A 134 -16.37 -16.52 -3.16
CA LEU A 134 -16.54 -15.11 -3.44
C LEU A 134 -16.62 -15.01 -4.97
N GLU A 135 -17.77 -14.56 -5.49
CA GLU A 135 -17.92 -14.14 -6.89
C GLU A 135 -16.94 -13.00 -7.16
N ILE A 136 -15.69 -13.37 -7.50
CA ILE A 136 -14.66 -12.44 -7.93
C ILE A 136 -15.02 -12.06 -9.37
N PRO A 137 -15.15 -10.76 -9.70
CA PRO A 137 -15.42 -10.32 -11.06
C PRO A 137 -14.39 -10.93 -12.04
N GLU A 138 -14.88 -11.51 -13.13
CA GLU A 138 -14.12 -12.33 -14.10
C GLU A 138 -12.82 -11.65 -14.62
N GLU A 139 -12.74 -10.32 -14.59
CA GLU A 139 -11.58 -9.53 -15.00
C GLU A 139 -10.36 -9.65 -14.06
N GLN A 140 -10.54 -9.99 -12.78
CA GLN A 140 -9.42 -10.09 -11.83
C GLN A 140 -8.78 -11.49 -11.79
N THR A 141 -9.47 -12.51 -12.32
CA THR A 141 -9.00 -13.89 -12.37
C THR A 141 -7.84 -14.11 -13.33
N GLU A 142 -7.71 -13.30 -14.39
CA GLU A 142 -6.63 -13.44 -15.37
C GLU A 142 -5.29 -12.85 -14.92
N LEU A 143 -5.29 -11.94 -13.94
CA LEU A 143 -4.09 -11.24 -13.47
C LEU A 143 -3.46 -11.88 -12.22
N ARG A 144 -4.19 -12.75 -11.51
CA ARG A 144 -3.67 -13.41 -10.31
C ARG A 144 -2.79 -14.62 -10.67
N PRO A 145 -1.75 -14.92 -9.87
CA PRO A 145 -0.96 -16.14 -10.06
C PRO A 145 -1.86 -17.38 -9.99
N LEU A 146 -1.67 -18.33 -10.89
CA LEU A 146 -2.42 -19.60 -10.89
C LEU A 146 -2.21 -20.35 -9.58
N THR A 147 -3.29 -20.92 -9.06
CA THR A 147 -3.23 -21.83 -7.92
C THR A 147 -2.58 -23.17 -8.33
N HIS A 148 -2.06 -23.91 -7.34
CA HIS A 148 -1.38 -25.18 -7.59
C HIS A 148 -2.29 -26.22 -8.27
N GLU A 149 -3.58 -26.20 -7.94
CA GLU A 149 -4.58 -27.11 -8.49
C GLU A 149 -4.97 -26.77 -9.93
N GLU A 150 -5.18 -25.49 -10.25
CA GLU A 150 -5.42 -25.01 -11.61
C GLU A 150 -4.22 -25.32 -12.53
N LEU A 151 -3.00 -25.15 -12.02
CA LEU A 151 -1.77 -25.49 -12.75
C LEU A 151 -1.69 -26.99 -13.05
N LYS A 152 -2.07 -27.84 -12.09
CA LYS A 152 -2.11 -29.29 -12.26
C LYS A 152 -3.13 -29.69 -13.33
N LEU A 153 -4.31 -29.08 -13.33
CA LEU A 153 -5.35 -29.32 -14.35
C LEU A 153 -4.89 -28.89 -15.74
N ILE A 154 -4.25 -27.72 -15.87
CA ILE A 154 -3.70 -27.24 -17.14
C ILE A 154 -2.58 -28.14 -17.63
N ALA A 155 -1.69 -28.58 -16.76
CA ALA A 155 -0.62 -29.51 -17.10
C ALA A 155 -1.18 -30.85 -17.62
N GLN A 156 -2.14 -31.44 -16.91
CA GLN A 156 -2.80 -32.69 -17.34
C GLN A 156 -3.53 -32.54 -18.68
N ARG A 157 -4.24 -31.44 -18.88
CA ARG A 157 -4.92 -31.13 -20.15
C ARG A 157 -3.93 -30.98 -21.31
N ASN A 158 -2.78 -30.37 -21.07
CA ASN A 158 -1.75 -30.19 -22.12
C ASN A 158 -0.99 -31.48 -22.43
N ILE A 159 -0.80 -32.36 -21.44
CA ILE A 159 -0.22 -33.69 -21.66
C ILE A 159 -1.17 -34.55 -22.51
N GLY A 160 -2.48 -34.56 -22.21
CA GLY A 160 -3.48 -35.29 -23.01
C GLY A 160 -3.55 -34.84 -24.48
N LYS A 161 -3.40 -33.53 -24.73
CA LYS A 161 -3.35 -32.98 -26.10
C LYS A 161 -2.12 -33.43 -26.88
N ARG A 162 -0.97 -33.59 -26.23
CA ARG A 162 0.27 -34.07 -26.88
C ARG A 162 0.28 -35.57 -27.18
N VAL A 163 -0.44 -36.38 -26.40
CA VAL A 163 -0.57 -37.83 -26.63
C VAL A 163 -1.46 -38.12 -27.85
N ASN A 164 -2.49 -37.29 -28.09
CA ASN A 164 -3.41 -37.50 -29.23
C ASN A 164 -2.83 -37.11 -30.60
N THR A 165 -1.71 -36.37 -30.66
CA THR A 165 -1.04 -36.01 -31.92
C THR A 165 -0.05 -37.07 -32.40
N LEU A 166 0.27 -38.07 -31.57
CA LEU A 166 1.21 -39.15 -31.92
C LEU A 166 0.54 -40.48 -32.31
N ALA A 167 -0.80 -40.52 -32.33
CA ALA A 167 -1.57 -41.72 -32.69
C ALA A 167 -2.33 -41.51 -34.02
N VAL A 168 -1.62 -41.53 -35.15
CA VAL A 168 -2.22 -41.79 -36.46
C VAL A 168 -1.48 -42.96 -37.12
N PRO A 169 -2.15 -44.07 -37.46
CA PRO A 169 -1.52 -45.26 -38.02
C PRO A 169 -1.19 -45.09 -39.52
N SER A 170 -0.03 -45.60 -39.89
CA SER A 170 0.48 -45.75 -41.26
C SER A 170 -0.37 -46.70 -42.12
N PRO A 171 -0.75 -46.34 -43.36
CA PRO A 171 -1.29 -47.30 -44.32
C PRO A 171 -0.19 -47.83 -45.24
N THR A 172 0.16 -49.11 -45.08
CA THR A 172 0.76 -49.95 -46.12
C THR A 172 -0.29 -50.39 -47.14
N LYS A 173 -0.07 -50.18 -48.44
CA LYS A 173 0.00 -51.25 -49.47
C LYS A 173 0.27 -50.69 -50.88
N ALA A 174 1.02 -51.51 -51.62
CA ALA A 174 1.67 -51.27 -52.90
C ALA A 174 0.77 -51.34 -54.14
N ALA A 175 1.15 -50.64 -55.22
CA ALA A 175 0.82 -51.00 -56.60
C ALA A 175 1.91 -50.56 -57.59
N LYS A 176 2.22 -51.45 -58.54
CA LYS A 176 3.33 -51.50 -59.53
C LYS A 176 3.33 -50.41 -60.61
N SER A 177 4.53 -50.12 -61.16
CA SER A 177 4.78 -49.84 -62.60
C SER A 177 6.29 -49.96 -62.96
N PRO A 178 6.73 -49.99 -64.23
CA PRO A 178 7.59 -51.06 -64.76
C PRO A 178 9.03 -50.60 -65.04
N ARG A 179 9.95 -51.57 -65.17
CA ARG A 179 11.36 -51.34 -65.54
C ARG A 179 11.54 -51.56 -67.04
N ALA A 180 12.11 -50.56 -67.70
CA ALA A 180 12.58 -50.61 -69.07
C ALA A 180 13.74 -51.60 -69.25
N THR A 181 13.67 -52.45 -70.27
CA THR A 181 14.74 -52.71 -71.25
C THR A 181 14.08 -53.22 -72.53
#